data_AF-B3RXI9-F1
#
_entry.id   AF-B3RXI9-F1
#
_cell.length_a   1.000
_cell.length_b   1.000
_cell.length_c   1.000
_cell.angle_alpha   90.00
_cell.angle_beta   90.00
_cell.angle_gamma   90.00
#
_symmetry.space_group_name_H-M   'P 1'
#
loop_
_entity.id
_entity.type
_entity.pdbx_description
1 polymer ?
#
loop_
_entity_poly.entity_id
_entity_poly.type
_entity_poly.pdbx_seq_one_letter_code
_entity_poly.pdbx_strand_id
1 'polypeptide(L)'
;MTFRCIILLAWLTLAWSTITIASQSPRDTLNTCIASSYHKKVPTPEQDLVECKPWKARSCCTPATVKELSLTANQVLYNFRWDHCGNLSSQCYRYMVQDSCFYECSPNVGPWIVNASSSRRSERFMHVPICASFCDNWFAACENDKTCSGDWRYDWKWINRSNHCKANNTCKTFGQIFKTSKGFCEGLWHYSFKYQSDDKPCMKPWFETAANPNSDVAKYYHNINAAQSSTLASSYLLLIIGFLVMHLSTNNMSTML
;
A
#
# COMPACT_ATOMS: atom_id res chain seq x y z
N MET A 1 -17.70 -47.15 -8.35
CA MET A 1 -17.96 -45.77 -7.89
C MET A 1 -17.57 -44.84 -9.03
N THR A 2 -18.56 -44.40 -9.80
CA THR A 2 -18.40 -43.85 -11.15
C THR A 2 -17.69 -42.52 -11.15
N PHE A 3 -16.88 -42.24 -12.18
CA PHE A 3 -16.17 -40.97 -12.45
C PHE A 3 -17.04 -39.72 -12.19
N ARG A 4 -18.35 -39.83 -12.42
CA ARG A 4 -19.40 -38.84 -12.07
C ARG A 4 -19.42 -38.42 -10.58
N CYS A 5 -19.25 -39.35 -9.63
CA CYS A 5 -19.25 -39.03 -8.19
C CYS A 5 -18.00 -38.25 -7.78
N ILE A 6 -16.85 -38.55 -8.39
CA ILE A 6 -15.58 -37.85 -8.13
C ILE A 6 -15.67 -36.40 -8.66
N ILE A 7 -16.25 -36.23 -9.84
CA ILE A 7 -16.54 -34.92 -10.42
C ILE A 7 -17.50 -34.13 -9.51
N LEU A 8 -18.64 -34.72 -9.11
CA LEU A 8 -19.61 -34.06 -8.21
C LEU A 8 -19.01 -33.65 -6.86
N LEU A 9 -18.17 -34.48 -6.26
CA LEU A 9 -17.47 -34.16 -5.00
C LEU A 9 -16.45 -33.02 -5.18
N ALA A 10 -15.71 -33.01 -6.30
CA ALA A 10 -14.80 -31.91 -6.63
C ALA A 10 -15.53 -30.58 -6.87
N TRP A 11 -16.76 -30.63 -7.40
CA TRP A 11 -17.59 -29.44 -7.57
C TRP A 11 -18.25 -28.95 -6.29
N LEU A 12 -18.66 -29.87 -5.40
CA LEU A 12 -19.17 -29.50 -4.08
C LEU A 12 -18.09 -28.79 -3.26
N THR A 13 -16.83 -29.19 -3.36
CA THR A 13 -15.71 -28.50 -2.68
C THR A 13 -15.37 -27.15 -3.33
N LEU A 14 -15.44 -27.03 -4.66
CA LEU A 14 -15.29 -25.74 -5.37
C LEU A 14 -16.43 -24.75 -5.07
N ALA A 15 -17.67 -25.24 -4.98
CA ALA A 15 -18.83 -24.45 -4.59
C ALA A 15 -18.73 -24.03 -3.11
N TRP A 16 -18.28 -24.91 -2.22
CA TRP A 16 -18.11 -24.56 -0.80
C TRP A 16 -16.98 -23.54 -0.58
N SER A 17 -15.87 -23.66 -1.33
CA SER A 17 -14.75 -22.72 -1.25
C SER A 17 -15.08 -21.35 -1.85
N THR A 18 -15.96 -21.26 -2.85
CA THR A 18 -16.46 -19.97 -3.37
C THR A 18 -17.44 -19.28 -2.42
N ILE A 19 -18.30 -20.04 -1.72
CA ILE A 19 -19.23 -19.50 -0.71
C ILE A 19 -18.47 -18.94 0.51
N THR A 20 -17.39 -19.58 0.96
CA THR A 20 -16.60 -19.07 2.10
C THR A 20 -15.86 -17.78 1.77
N ILE A 21 -15.33 -17.62 0.55
CA ILE A 21 -14.70 -16.38 0.07
C ILE A 21 -15.74 -15.23 0.01
N ALA A 22 -16.98 -15.51 -0.40
CA ALA A 22 -18.05 -14.52 -0.45
C ALA A 22 -18.60 -14.11 0.94
N SER A 23 -18.32 -14.89 1.99
CA SER A 23 -18.89 -14.69 3.34
C SER A 23 -18.09 -13.76 4.25
N GLN A 24 -16.85 -13.42 3.90
CA GLN A 24 -16.14 -12.33 4.57
C GLN A 24 -16.67 -11.01 4.02
N SER A 25 -17.44 -10.28 4.82
CA SER A 25 -17.74 -8.87 4.54
C SER A 25 -16.40 -8.16 4.30
N PRO A 26 -16.12 -7.65 3.09
CA PRO A 26 -14.87 -6.97 2.82
C PRO A 26 -14.74 -5.82 3.82
N ARG A 27 -13.60 -5.75 4.51
CA ARG A 27 -13.28 -4.59 5.35
C ARG A 27 -13.49 -3.34 4.51
N ASP A 28 -14.30 -2.39 4.99
CA ASP A 28 -14.45 -1.12 4.29
C ASP A 28 -13.06 -0.49 4.11
N THR A 29 -12.66 -0.34 2.85
CA THR A 29 -11.34 0.19 2.49
C THR A 29 -11.35 1.71 2.46
N LEU A 30 -12.51 2.34 2.65
CA LEU A 30 -12.61 3.78 2.83
C LEU A 30 -12.45 4.12 4.31
N ASN A 31 -11.74 5.22 4.59
CA ASN A 31 -11.60 5.76 5.94
C ASN A 31 -11.05 4.73 6.96
N THR A 32 -9.95 4.08 6.61
CA THR A 32 -9.35 3.01 7.41
C THR A 32 -7.87 3.28 7.68
N CYS A 33 -7.36 2.71 8.77
CA CYS A 33 -5.96 2.82 9.17
C CYS A 33 -5.25 1.48 8.98
N ILE A 34 -3.98 1.55 8.57
CA ILE A 34 -3.07 0.40 8.53
C ILE A 34 -2.93 -0.16 9.93
N ALA A 35 -3.01 -1.48 10.11
CA ALA A 35 -2.68 -2.11 11.37
C ALA A 35 -1.15 -2.18 11.59
N SER A 36 -0.62 -1.21 12.33
CA SER A 36 0.80 -1.14 12.76
C SER A 36 0.95 -0.46 14.12
N SER A 37 2.16 -0.51 14.70
CA SER A 37 2.49 0.04 16.02
C SER A 37 2.20 1.54 16.21
N TYR A 38 2.19 2.33 15.13
CA TYR A 38 2.06 3.80 15.21
C TYR A 38 0.74 4.34 14.65
N HIS A 39 -0.11 3.45 14.14
CA HIS A 39 -1.44 3.79 13.65
C HIS A 39 -2.49 3.60 14.74
N LYS A 40 -3.45 4.52 14.79
CA LYS A 40 -4.71 4.35 15.51
C LYS A 40 -5.53 3.23 14.86
N LYS A 41 -6.46 2.66 15.62
CA LYS A 41 -7.40 1.66 15.10
C LYS A 41 -8.37 2.22 14.07
N VAL A 42 -8.76 3.49 14.22
CA VAL A 42 -9.71 4.19 13.35
C VAL A 42 -9.28 5.64 13.15
N PRO A 43 -9.63 6.28 12.02
CA PRO A 43 -9.32 7.69 11.81
C PRO A 43 -10.12 8.59 12.75
N THR A 44 -9.46 9.58 13.35
CA THR A 44 -10.11 10.63 14.16
C THR A 44 -9.44 11.98 13.90
N PRO A 45 -10.10 13.11 14.19
CA PRO A 45 -9.45 14.41 14.19
C PRO A 45 -8.32 14.48 15.23
N GLU A 46 -7.25 15.20 14.90
CA GLU A 46 -6.10 15.48 15.76
C GLU A 46 -5.66 16.93 15.54
N GLN A 47 -6.06 17.87 16.41
CA GLN A 47 -5.81 19.30 16.16
C GLN A 47 -4.34 19.70 16.38
N ASP A 48 -3.56 18.87 17.08
CA ASP A 48 -2.20 19.18 17.51
C ASP A 48 -1.11 18.58 16.60
N LEU A 49 -1.46 18.18 15.37
CA LEU A 49 -0.46 17.75 14.38
C LEU A 49 0.29 18.97 13.82
N VAL A 50 1.56 19.16 14.21
CA VAL A 50 2.36 20.30 13.77
C VAL A 50 2.98 20.03 12.39
N GLU A 51 3.83 19.00 12.28
CA GLU A 51 4.53 18.65 11.05
C GLU A 51 3.61 17.99 10.04
N CYS A 52 2.67 17.17 10.50
CA CYS A 52 1.66 16.52 9.66
C CYS A 52 0.32 17.30 9.65
N LYS A 53 0.38 18.64 9.55
CA LYS A 53 -0.80 19.52 9.60
C LYS A 53 -1.91 19.20 8.58
N PRO A 54 -1.66 18.72 7.34
CA PRO A 54 -2.75 18.48 6.40
C PRO A 54 -3.77 17.43 6.86
N TRP A 55 -3.39 16.55 7.79
CA TRP A 55 -4.24 15.46 8.28
C TRP A 55 -5.03 15.79 9.56
N LYS A 56 -4.96 17.02 10.10
CA LYS A 56 -5.62 17.40 11.37
C LYS A 56 -7.10 17.05 11.44
N ALA A 57 -7.84 17.26 10.35
CA ALA A 57 -9.27 17.01 10.33
C ALA A 57 -9.63 15.51 10.45
N ARG A 58 -8.74 14.62 9.99
CA ARG A 58 -8.97 13.17 9.97
C ARG A 58 -7.66 12.43 9.72
N SER A 59 -7.08 11.81 10.75
CA SER A 59 -5.79 11.14 10.68
C SER A 59 -5.81 9.73 11.30
N CYS A 60 -4.85 8.91 10.89
CA CYS A 60 -4.50 7.64 11.51
C CYS A 60 -3.32 7.72 12.48
N CYS A 61 -2.61 8.85 12.55
CA CYS A 61 -1.50 9.07 13.47
C CYS A 61 -1.95 9.88 14.70
N THR A 62 -1.10 9.94 15.72
CA THR A 62 -1.29 10.80 16.90
C THR A 62 -0.24 11.92 16.93
N PRO A 63 -0.42 13.00 17.71
CA PRO A 63 0.63 13.98 17.94
C PRO A 63 1.93 13.37 18.49
N ALA A 64 1.84 12.29 19.28
CA ALA A 64 3.01 11.57 19.77
C ALA A 64 3.77 10.86 18.63
N THR A 65 3.05 10.21 17.71
CA THR A 65 3.63 9.62 16.50
C THR A 65 4.36 10.69 15.67
N VAL A 66 3.74 11.85 15.49
CA VAL A 66 4.34 12.96 14.72
C VAL A 66 5.54 13.54 15.44
N LYS A 67 5.51 13.67 16.76
CA LYS A 67 6.66 14.15 17.53
C LYS A 67 7.89 13.26 17.33
N GLU A 68 7.74 11.95 17.20
CA GLU A 68 8.83 11.03 16.88
C GLU A 68 9.44 11.27 15.47
N LEU A 69 8.69 11.85 14.52
CA LEU A 69 9.25 12.27 13.23
C LEU A 69 10.17 13.50 13.35
N SER A 70 9.97 14.33 14.38
CA SER A 70 10.61 15.63 14.54
C SER A 70 11.81 15.65 15.49
N LEU A 71 12.13 14.54 16.16
CA LEU A 71 13.15 14.53 17.23
C LEU A 71 14.54 14.86 16.69
N THR A 72 15.06 14.07 15.74
CA THR A 72 16.27 14.34 14.93
C THR A 72 16.31 13.35 13.75
N ALA A 73 17.09 13.62 12.70
CA ALA A 73 17.32 12.67 11.59
C ALA A 73 17.91 11.31 12.02
N ASN A 74 18.42 11.22 13.26
CA ASN A 74 19.10 10.07 13.83
C ASN A 74 18.16 9.19 14.69
N GLN A 75 16.95 9.69 14.98
CA GLN A 75 15.95 9.05 15.84
C GLN A 75 14.54 9.30 15.30
N VAL A 76 14.32 8.97 14.02
CA VAL A 76 12.99 8.99 13.41
C VAL A 76 12.22 7.75 13.83
N LEU A 77 10.89 7.74 13.62
CA LEU A 77 10.03 6.57 13.74
C LEU A 77 10.73 5.26 13.35
N TYR A 78 10.50 4.21 14.14
CA TYR A 78 11.11 2.88 13.97
C TYR A 78 12.64 2.81 14.18
N ASN A 79 13.23 3.84 14.81
CA ASN A 79 14.69 4.01 14.93
C ASN A 79 15.40 4.03 13.56
N PHE A 80 14.72 4.59 12.55
CA PHE A 80 15.26 4.67 11.22
C PHE A 80 16.07 5.97 11.05
N ARG A 81 17.29 5.83 10.54
CA ARG A 81 18.25 6.89 10.27
C ARG A 81 18.19 7.30 8.81
N TRP A 82 17.85 8.55 8.57
CA TRP A 82 17.95 9.17 7.24
C TRP A 82 19.35 9.65 6.93
N ASP A 83 20.19 9.85 7.95
CA ASP A 83 21.57 10.36 7.86
C ASP A 83 22.64 9.25 7.66
N HIS A 84 22.25 8.05 7.21
CA HIS A 84 23.14 6.89 7.09
C HIS A 84 24.31 7.10 6.10
N CYS A 85 24.25 8.12 5.25
CA CYS A 85 25.32 8.56 4.34
C CYS A 85 25.69 10.05 4.51
N GLY A 86 25.43 10.62 5.69
CA GLY A 86 25.47 12.06 5.96
C GLY A 86 24.07 12.67 5.95
N ASN A 87 23.96 13.91 6.44
CA ASN A 87 22.67 14.60 6.51
C ASN A 87 22.09 14.82 5.10
N LEU A 88 20.78 14.58 4.97
CA LEU A 88 20.02 15.02 3.81
C LEU A 88 19.97 16.55 3.76
N SER A 89 19.88 17.09 2.55
CA SER A 89 19.50 18.47 2.32
C SER A 89 18.14 18.78 2.94
N SER A 90 17.90 20.05 3.27
CA SER A 90 16.62 20.48 3.85
C SER A 90 15.42 20.19 2.93
N GLN A 91 15.63 20.24 1.61
CA GLN A 91 14.59 19.95 0.63
C GLN A 91 14.25 18.46 0.61
N CYS A 92 15.25 17.58 0.52
CA CYS A 92 15.01 16.14 0.57
C CYS A 92 14.39 15.70 1.91
N TYR A 93 14.91 16.21 3.03
CA TYR A 93 14.39 15.93 4.36
C TYR A 93 12.90 16.28 4.47
N ARG A 94 12.48 17.43 3.94
CA ARG A 94 11.06 17.83 3.93
C ARG A 94 10.18 16.78 3.25
N TYR A 95 10.59 16.27 2.09
CA TYR A 95 9.81 15.23 1.41
C TYR A 95 9.78 13.90 2.16
N MET A 96 10.87 13.51 2.83
CA MET A 96 10.89 12.33 3.71
C MET A 96 9.88 12.46 4.86
N VAL A 97 9.73 13.65 5.44
CA VAL A 97 8.69 13.95 6.44
C VAL A 97 7.30 13.85 5.82
N GLN A 98 7.07 14.41 4.63
CA GLN A 98 5.77 14.36 3.96
C GLN A 98 5.34 12.92 3.64
N ASP A 99 6.26 12.09 3.14
CA ASP A 99 6.06 10.66 2.94
C ASP A 99 5.68 9.94 4.25
N SER A 100 6.44 10.19 5.31
CA SER A 100 6.17 9.59 6.63
C SER A 100 4.82 10.02 7.18
N CYS A 101 4.48 11.30 7.08
CA CYS A 101 3.16 11.79 7.46
C CYS A 101 2.06 11.13 6.63
N PHE A 102 2.24 10.95 5.32
CA PHE A 102 1.26 10.26 4.49
C PHE A 102 1.08 8.80 4.93
N TYR A 103 2.17 8.07 5.18
CA TYR A 103 2.13 6.68 5.62
C TYR A 103 1.45 6.52 6.98
N GLU A 104 1.81 7.36 7.95
CA GLU A 104 1.32 7.25 9.33
C GLU A 104 -0.09 7.84 9.51
N CYS A 105 -0.42 8.91 8.77
CA CYS A 105 -1.62 9.70 9.04
C CYS A 105 -2.75 9.49 8.01
N SER A 106 -2.49 9.01 6.80
CA SER A 106 -3.52 8.95 5.75
C SER A 106 -4.60 7.89 6.05
N PRO A 107 -5.89 8.28 6.14
CA PRO A 107 -7.00 7.33 6.25
C PRO A 107 -7.50 6.84 4.87
N ASN A 108 -6.79 7.18 3.80
CA ASN A 108 -7.23 7.03 2.41
C ASN A 108 -6.44 5.99 1.63
N VAL A 109 -5.59 5.21 2.29
CA VAL A 109 -4.75 4.17 1.66
C VAL A 109 -5.37 2.77 1.67
N GLY A 110 -6.59 2.63 2.21
CA GLY A 110 -7.25 1.33 2.37
C GLY A 110 -7.32 0.44 1.13
N PRO A 111 -7.60 0.95 -0.09
CA PRO A 111 -7.63 0.12 -1.30
C PRO A 111 -6.31 -0.59 -1.64
N TRP A 112 -5.20 -0.20 -1.00
CA TRP A 112 -3.85 -0.72 -1.22
C TRP A 112 -3.26 -1.43 -0.01
N ILE A 113 -4.04 -1.59 1.07
CA ILE A 113 -3.58 -2.30 2.27
C ILE A 113 -3.42 -3.78 1.96
N VAL A 114 -2.27 -4.33 2.34
CA VAL A 114 -1.93 -5.74 2.24
C VAL A 114 -1.34 -6.23 3.56
N ASN A 115 -1.41 -7.55 3.79
CA ASN A 115 -0.75 -8.17 4.94
C ASN A 115 0.77 -8.03 4.85
N ALA A 116 1.40 -7.78 5.98
CA ALA A 116 2.84 -7.69 6.13
C ALA A 116 3.37 -8.81 7.05
N SER A 117 4.53 -9.36 6.72
CA SER A 117 5.20 -10.41 7.48
C SER A 117 6.07 -9.85 8.61
N SER A 118 5.49 -9.04 9.51
CA SER A 118 6.23 -8.45 10.64
C SER A 118 5.43 -8.46 11.94
N SER A 119 6.08 -8.76 13.06
CA SER A 119 5.48 -8.68 14.40
C SER A 119 5.10 -7.26 14.84
N ARG A 120 5.69 -6.22 14.22
CA ARG A 120 5.40 -4.79 14.52
C ARG A 120 4.41 -4.16 13.54
N ARG A 121 4.22 -4.76 12.38
CA ARG A 121 3.28 -4.28 11.35
C ARG A 121 2.61 -5.50 10.73
N SER A 122 1.36 -5.74 11.09
CA SER A 122 0.55 -6.79 10.47
C SER A 122 0.08 -6.37 9.07
N GLU A 123 0.04 -5.07 8.79
CA GLU A 123 -0.34 -4.51 7.49
C GLU A 123 0.69 -3.49 6.99
N ARG A 124 0.71 -3.28 5.68
CA ARG A 124 1.36 -2.17 4.97
C ARG A 124 0.52 -1.79 3.76
N PHE A 125 0.91 -0.76 3.01
CA PHE A 125 0.40 -0.57 1.66
C PHE A 125 1.42 -0.97 0.59
N MET A 126 0.92 -1.30 -0.59
CA MET A 126 1.69 -1.60 -1.80
C MET A 126 1.01 -0.97 -3.02
N HIS A 127 1.82 -0.47 -3.94
CA HIS A 127 1.38 0.10 -5.22
C HIS A 127 0.38 1.25 -5.10
N VAL A 128 0.48 2.07 -4.05
CA VAL A 128 -0.30 3.31 -3.94
C VAL A 128 0.08 4.22 -5.12
N PRO A 129 -0.86 4.66 -5.96
CA PRO A 129 -0.56 5.47 -7.14
C PRO A 129 -0.16 6.86 -6.69
N ILE A 130 1.13 7.15 -6.64
CA ILE A 130 1.65 8.47 -6.25
C ILE A 130 1.67 9.38 -7.48
N CYS A 131 1.18 10.62 -7.33
CA CYS A 131 1.21 11.57 -8.43
C CYS A 131 2.63 11.83 -8.92
N ALA A 132 2.80 11.87 -10.24
CA ALA A 132 4.04 12.14 -10.95
C ALA A 132 4.70 13.42 -10.43
N SER A 133 3.94 14.53 -10.35
CA SER A 133 4.46 15.80 -9.84
C SER A 133 5.04 15.71 -8.43
N PHE A 134 4.44 14.93 -7.53
CA PHE A 134 5.02 14.74 -6.20
C PHE A 134 6.30 13.92 -6.27
N CYS A 135 6.27 12.81 -7.01
CA CYS A 135 7.40 11.92 -7.13
C CYS A 135 8.61 12.58 -7.80
N ASP A 136 8.39 13.33 -8.87
CA ASP A 136 9.44 14.04 -9.61
C ASP A 136 10.09 15.11 -8.75
N ASN A 137 9.30 15.89 -8.01
CA ASN A 137 9.85 16.90 -7.10
C ASN A 137 10.58 16.30 -5.89
N TRP A 138 10.08 15.18 -5.35
CA TRP A 138 10.77 14.47 -4.27
C TRP A 138 12.12 13.94 -4.75
N PHE A 139 12.16 13.28 -5.90
CA PHE A 139 13.41 12.77 -6.45
C PHE A 139 14.40 13.91 -6.77
N ALA A 140 13.94 14.98 -7.43
CA ALA A 140 14.80 16.13 -7.75
C ALA A 140 15.38 16.79 -6.48
N ALA A 141 14.59 16.90 -5.41
CA ALA A 141 15.06 17.43 -4.13
C ALA A 141 16.13 16.54 -3.46
N CYS A 142 16.11 15.24 -3.71
CA CYS A 142 17.03 14.27 -3.13
C CYS A 142 18.18 13.86 -4.06
N GLU A 143 18.14 14.24 -5.35
CA GLU A 143 18.98 13.64 -6.40
C GLU A 143 20.49 13.66 -6.08
N ASN A 144 20.95 14.76 -5.49
CA ASN A 144 22.35 15.00 -5.13
C ASN A 144 22.71 14.59 -3.69
N ASP A 145 21.71 14.28 -2.86
CA ASP A 145 21.95 13.72 -1.54
C ASP A 145 22.43 12.28 -1.67
N LYS A 146 22.87 11.67 -0.57
CA LYS A 146 23.52 10.36 -0.61
C LYS A 146 22.71 9.28 0.11
N THR A 147 22.75 8.09 -0.46
CA THR A 147 22.32 6.85 0.19
C THR A 147 23.20 5.68 -0.26
N CYS A 148 23.09 4.55 0.41
CA CYS A 148 23.81 3.31 0.10
C CYS A 148 22.85 2.17 -0.27
N SER A 149 21.56 2.46 -0.40
CA SER A 149 20.52 1.46 -0.64
C SER A 149 19.49 1.96 -1.66
N GLY A 150 19.09 1.06 -2.57
CA GLY A 150 17.95 1.25 -3.47
C GLY A 150 16.62 0.73 -2.91
N ASP A 151 16.64 0.09 -1.73
CA ASP A 151 15.46 -0.45 -1.05
C ASP A 151 15.62 -0.24 0.46
N TRP A 152 15.01 0.84 0.96
CA TRP A 152 15.05 1.20 2.37
C TRP A 152 14.15 0.33 3.25
N ARG A 153 13.37 -0.59 2.68
CA ARG A 153 12.59 -1.54 3.47
C ARG A 153 13.43 -2.74 3.92
N TYR A 154 14.37 -3.21 3.09
CA TYR A 154 15.05 -4.48 3.34
C TYR A 154 16.59 -4.40 3.34
N ASP A 155 17.20 -3.42 2.69
CA ASP A 155 18.64 -3.41 2.46
C ASP A 155 19.47 -2.72 3.55
N TRP A 156 19.35 -3.21 4.78
CA TRP A 156 20.07 -2.67 5.94
C TRP A 156 20.83 -3.71 6.76
N LYS A 157 21.94 -3.27 7.35
CA LYS A 157 22.55 -3.91 8.52
C LYS A 157 22.00 -3.22 9.77
N TRP A 158 21.35 -3.95 10.66
CA TRP A 158 20.82 -3.39 11.90
C TRP A 158 21.85 -3.50 13.03
N ILE A 159 22.25 -2.37 13.61
CA ILE A 159 23.17 -2.30 14.75
C ILE A 159 22.51 -1.43 15.82
N ASN A 160 22.42 -1.96 17.05
CA ASN A 160 21.75 -1.28 18.17
C ASN A 160 20.35 -0.74 17.82
N ARG A 161 19.58 -1.51 17.03
CA ARG A 161 18.23 -1.18 16.52
C ARG A 161 18.16 -0.01 15.54
N SER A 162 19.28 0.50 15.03
CA SER A 162 19.31 1.49 13.95
C SER A 162 19.84 0.87 12.65
N ASN A 163 19.43 1.43 11.51
CA ASN A 163 19.87 0.97 10.18
C ASN A 163 21.23 1.57 9.81
N HIS A 164 22.09 0.73 9.26
CA HIS A 164 23.41 1.08 8.72
C HIS A 164 23.60 0.46 7.35
N CYS A 165 24.40 1.11 6.52
CA CYS A 165 24.84 0.58 5.23
C CYS A 165 25.50 -0.79 5.39
N LYS A 166 25.19 -1.72 4.48
CA LYS A 166 25.90 -3.00 4.36
C LYS A 166 27.36 -2.74 3.97
N ALA A 167 28.29 -3.61 4.39
CA ALA A 167 29.74 -3.37 4.26
C ALA A 167 30.20 -3.09 2.81
N ASN A 168 29.55 -3.68 1.82
CA ASN A 168 29.90 -3.53 0.40
C ASN A 168 29.10 -2.44 -0.33
N ASN A 169 28.20 -1.75 0.39
CA ASN A 169 27.36 -0.71 -0.18
C ASN A 169 27.96 0.65 0.15
N THR A 170 28.72 1.21 -0.79
CA THR A 170 29.25 2.57 -0.66
C THR A 170 28.18 3.62 -0.90
N CYS A 171 28.27 4.75 -0.18
CA CYS A 171 27.38 5.88 -0.37
C CYS A 171 27.55 6.48 -1.77
N LYS A 172 26.44 6.58 -2.50
CA LYS A 172 26.32 7.18 -3.83
C LYS A 172 25.18 8.19 -3.81
N THR A 173 25.08 9.03 -4.84
CA THR A 173 23.94 9.94 -4.90
C THR A 173 22.64 9.18 -5.15
N PHE A 174 21.49 9.72 -4.72
CA PHE A 174 20.19 9.13 -5.08
C PHE A 174 20.05 9.02 -6.60
N GLY A 175 20.49 10.02 -7.36
CA GLY A 175 20.51 9.98 -8.83
C GLY A 175 21.30 8.80 -9.40
N GLN A 176 22.45 8.47 -8.79
CA GLN A 176 23.25 7.32 -9.19
C GLN A 176 22.59 5.97 -8.87
N ILE A 177 21.82 5.87 -7.78
CA ILE A 177 21.17 4.63 -7.34
C ILE A 177 19.85 4.40 -8.07
N PHE A 178 18.96 5.39 -8.09
CA PHE A 178 17.58 5.23 -8.55
C PHE A 178 17.37 5.60 -10.01
N LYS A 179 18.30 6.37 -10.62
CA LYS A 179 18.34 6.78 -12.04
C LYS A 179 17.20 7.68 -12.52
N THR A 180 15.98 7.49 -12.04
CA THR A 180 14.76 8.17 -12.47
C THR A 180 13.82 8.36 -11.28
N SER A 181 12.91 9.34 -11.34
CA SER A 181 11.90 9.54 -10.30
C SER A 181 11.03 8.31 -10.10
N LYS A 182 10.60 7.66 -11.19
CA LYS A 182 9.86 6.40 -11.12
C LYS A 182 10.63 5.33 -10.34
N GLY A 183 11.90 5.12 -10.71
CA GLY A 183 12.77 4.17 -10.01
C GLY A 183 12.93 4.51 -8.53
N PHE A 184 12.98 5.80 -8.20
CA PHE A 184 13.05 6.29 -6.83
C PHE A 184 11.77 6.01 -6.03
N CYS A 185 10.60 6.48 -6.46
CA CYS A 185 9.37 6.32 -5.69
C CYS A 185 8.89 4.88 -5.60
N GLU A 186 9.10 4.08 -6.66
CA GLU A 186 8.77 2.65 -6.64
C GLU A 186 9.81 1.84 -5.86
N GLY A 187 11.09 2.21 -5.90
CA GLY A 187 12.18 1.47 -5.27
C GLY A 187 12.36 1.74 -3.78
N LEU A 188 12.35 3.01 -3.38
CA LEU A 188 12.79 3.45 -2.04
C LEU A 188 12.15 2.64 -0.91
N TRP A 189 10.83 2.44 -0.96
CA TRP A 189 10.10 1.69 0.07
C TRP A 189 9.55 0.35 -0.44
N HIS A 190 10.26 -0.31 -1.36
CA HIS A 190 9.90 -1.61 -1.92
C HIS A 190 8.45 -1.64 -2.45
N TYR A 191 8.20 -0.91 -3.52
CA TYR A 191 6.91 -0.83 -4.21
C TYR A 191 5.72 -0.44 -3.32
N SER A 192 5.98 0.24 -2.19
CA SER A 192 4.95 0.97 -1.45
C SER A 192 4.17 1.90 -2.39
N PHE A 193 4.87 2.64 -3.25
CA PHE A 193 4.26 3.47 -4.27
C PHE A 193 4.40 2.86 -5.67
N LYS A 194 3.50 3.30 -6.54
CA LYS A 194 3.53 3.12 -7.99
C LYS A 194 3.48 4.49 -8.65
N TYR A 195 4.40 4.80 -9.55
CA TYR A 195 4.40 6.09 -10.23
C TYR A 195 3.16 6.21 -11.12
N GLN A 196 2.41 7.31 -10.98
CA GLN A 196 1.16 7.54 -11.71
C GLN A 196 1.15 8.94 -12.32
N SER A 197 0.89 9.03 -13.63
CA SER A 197 0.71 10.31 -14.31
C SER A 197 -0.43 11.12 -13.70
N ASP A 198 -0.25 12.44 -13.62
CA ASP A 198 -1.17 13.37 -12.97
C ASP A 198 -2.53 13.50 -13.70
N ASP A 199 -2.63 13.04 -14.95
CA ASP A 199 -3.89 12.96 -15.70
C ASP A 199 -4.81 11.82 -15.22
N LYS A 200 -4.30 10.94 -14.35
CA LYS A 200 -5.06 9.85 -13.74
C LYS A 200 -5.27 10.12 -12.24
N PRO A 201 -6.28 9.49 -11.62
CA PRO A 201 -6.44 9.54 -10.17
C PRO A 201 -5.17 9.06 -9.45
N CYS A 202 -4.56 9.93 -8.66
CA CYS A 202 -3.31 9.67 -7.94
C CYS A 202 -3.31 10.34 -6.57
N MET A 203 -2.61 9.73 -5.63
CA MET A 203 -2.47 10.20 -4.26
C MET A 203 -1.44 11.32 -4.17
N LYS A 204 -1.79 12.33 -3.37
CA LYS A 204 -0.95 13.48 -3.02
C LYS A 204 -0.50 13.32 -1.57
N PRO A 205 0.75 12.90 -1.31
CA PRO A 205 1.28 12.79 0.04
C PRO A 205 1.34 14.11 0.80
N TRP A 206 1.22 15.24 0.11
CA TRP A 206 1.07 16.54 0.74
C TRP A 206 0.05 17.41 -0.01
N PHE A 207 -0.70 18.21 0.73
CA PHE A 207 -1.71 19.13 0.20
C PHE A 207 -1.91 20.31 1.17
N GLU A 208 -2.39 21.42 0.63
CA GLU A 208 -2.64 22.66 1.41
C GLU A 208 -4.11 23.09 1.34
N THR A 209 -4.96 22.30 0.68
CA THR A 209 -6.39 22.52 0.59
C THR A 209 -7.10 22.15 1.88
N ALA A 210 -8.22 22.83 2.18
CA ALA A 210 -9.05 22.50 3.36
C ALA A 210 -9.64 21.08 3.28
N ALA A 211 -10.08 20.67 2.09
CA ALA A 211 -10.51 19.30 1.82
C ALA A 211 -9.30 18.43 1.42
N ASN A 212 -9.24 17.21 1.95
CA ASN A 212 -8.21 16.24 1.58
C ASN A 212 -8.53 15.61 0.20
N PRO A 213 -7.72 15.88 -0.85
CA PRO A 213 -7.99 15.42 -2.21
C PRO A 213 -7.92 13.90 -2.37
N ASN A 214 -7.22 13.21 -1.47
CA ASN A 214 -7.06 11.75 -1.50
C ASN A 214 -8.35 11.00 -1.16
N SER A 215 -9.36 11.69 -0.61
CA SER A 215 -10.67 11.10 -0.32
C SER A 215 -11.34 10.59 -1.59
N ASP A 216 -11.29 11.36 -2.67
CA ASP A 216 -11.97 10.99 -3.92
C ASP A 216 -11.15 9.98 -4.73
N VAL A 217 -9.83 10.03 -4.63
CA VAL A 217 -8.94 9.00 -5.19
C VAL A 217 -9.20 7.65 -4.52
N ALA A 218 -9.33 7.61 -3.18
CA ALA A 218 -9.64 6.37 -2.47
C ALA A 218 -11.01 5.80 -2.88
N LYS A 219 -12.04 6.64 -3.01
CA LYS A 219 -13.37 6.24 -3.50
C LYS A 219 -13.31 5.67 -4.92
N TYR A 220 -12.58 6.33 -5.82
CA TYR A 220 -12.42 5.88 -7.19
C TYR A 220 -11.84 4.46 -7.26
N TYR A 221 -10.73 4.20 -6.56
CA TYR A 221 -10.10 2.88 -6.57
C TYR A 221 -10.88 1.81 -5.79
N HIS A 222 -11.56 2.20 -4.70
CA HIS A 222 -12.49 1.30 -4.01
C HIS A 222 -13.57 0.78 -4.97
N ASN A 223 -14.20 1.68 -5.74
CA ASN A 223 -15.26 1.32 -6.69
C ASN A 223 -14.75 0.45 -7.84
N ILE A 224 -13.55 0.72 -8.36
CA ILE A 224 -12.95 -0.12 -9.41
C ILE A 224 -12.68 -1.54 -8.90
N ASN A 225 -12.11 -1.67 -7.71
CA ASN A 225 -11.80 -2.98 -7.12
C ASN A 225 -13.08 -3.77 -6.83
N ALA A 226 -14.13 -3.10 -6.35
CA ALA A 226 -15.45 -3.71 -6.13
C ALA A 226 -16.08 -4.19 -7.45
N ALA A 227 -16.04 -3.37 -8.49
CA ALA A 227 -16.55 -3.73 -9.81
C ALA A 227 -15.81 -4.94 -10.40
N GLN A 228 -14.48 -4.94 -10.39
CA GLN A 228 -13.68 -6.08 -10.86
C GLN A 228 -14.02 -7.38 -10.12
N SER A 229 -14.17 -7.30 -8.78
CA SER A 229 -14.55 -8.46 -7.96
C SER A 229 -15.93 -9.02 -8.36
N SER A 230 -16.90 -8.14 -8.61
CA SER A 230 -18.24 -8.53 -9.06
C SER A 230 -18.27 -9.18 -10.46
N THR A 231 -17.46 -8.69 -11.39
CA THR A 231 -17.35 -9.25 -12.75
C THR A 231 -16.74 -10.65 -12.75
N LEU A 232 -15.72 -10.88 -11.92
CA LEU A 232 -15.11 -12.20 -11.73
C LEU A 232 -16.14 -13.17 -11.17
N ALA A 233 -16.84 -12.81 -10.09
CA ALA A 233 -17.87 -13.65 -9.50
C ALA A 233 -18.98 -14.03 -10.51
N SER A 234 -19.43 -13.08 -11.32
CA SER A 234 -20.42 -13.30 -12.38
C SER A 234 -19.93 -14.25 -13.47
N SER A 235 -18.67 -14.10 -13.89
CA SER A 235 -18.04 -14.96 -14.90
C SER A 235 -17.90 -16.40 -14.41
N TYR A 236 -17.50 -16.59 -13.15
CA TYR A 236 -17.44 -17.92 -12.52
C TYR A 236 -18.84 -18.57 -12.41
N LEU A 237 -19.87 -17.80 -12.04
CA LEU A 237 -21.24 -18.32 -11.97
C LEU A 237 -21.76 -18.78 -13.34
N LEU A 238 -21.51 -18.01 -14.41
CA LEU A 238 -21.90 -18.39 -15.77
C LEU A 238 -21.20 -19.66 -16.25
N LEU A 239 -19.92 -19.85 -15.91
CA LEU A 239 -19.21 -21.11 -16.20
C LEU A 239 -19.88 -22.28 -15.48
N ILE A 240 -20.18 -22.15 -14.18
CA ILE A 240 -20.85 -23.20 -13.40
C ILE A 240 -22.22 -23.55 -14.01
N ILE A 241 -23.03 -22.55 -14.39
CA ILE A 241 -24.33 -22.77 -15.03
C ILE A 241 -24.17 -23.45 -16.39
N GLY A 242 -23.23 -22.99 -17.23
CA GLY A 242 -22.96 -23.60 -18.54
C GLY A 242 -22.58 -25.09 -18.43
N PHE A 243 -21.74 -25.44 -17.45
CA PHE A 243 -21.38 -26.83 -17.19
C PHE A 243 -22.55 -27.67 -16.63
N LEU A 244 -23.38 -27.10 -15.75
CA LEU A 244 -24.61 -27.76 -15.27
C LEU A 244 -25.57 -28.07 -16.42
N VAL A 245 -25.78 -27.12 -17.32
CA VAL A 245 -26.64 -27.28 -18.49
C VAL A 245 -26.09 -28.38 -19.43
N MET A 246 -24.78 -28.40 -19.70
CA MET A 246 -24.14 -29.46 -20.50
C MET A 246 -24.23 -30.84 -19.83
N HIS A 247 -24.14 -30.89 -18.50
CA HIS A 247 -24.26 -32.17 -17.78
C HIS A 247 -25.70 -32.70 -17.80
N LEU A 248 -26.69 -31.83 -17.65
CA LEU A 248 -28.11 -32.21 -17.73
C LEU A 248 -28.52 -32.64 -19.14
N SER A 249 -28.01 -31.97 -20.18
CA SER A 249 -28.31 -32.32 -21.58
C SER A 249 -27.70 -33.66 -21.99
N THR A 250 -26.47 -33.97 -21.57
CA THR A 250 -25.84 -35.29 -21.81
C THR A 250 -26.51 -36.43 -21.06
N ASN A 251 -27.08 -36.17 -19.88
CA ASN A 251 -27.87 -37.15 -19.13
C ASN A 251 -29.23 -37.44 -19.78
N ASN A 252 -29.92 -36.44 -20.33
CA ASN A 252 -31.18 -36.63 -21.07
C ASN A 252 -30.99 -37.33 -22.42
N MET A 253 -29.83 -37.20 -23.05
CA MET A 253 -29.54 -37.87 -24.32
C MET A 253 -29.18 -39.35 -24.14
N SER A 254 -28.75 -39.75 -22.93
CA SER A 254 -28.45 -41.14 -22.56
C SER A 254 -29.68 -41.96 -22.15
N THR A 255 -30.86 -41.32 -22.02
CA THR A 255 -32.14 -41.96 -21.69
C THR A 255 -33.08 -42.11 -22.92
N MET A 256 -32.65 -41.67 -24.10
CA MET A 256 -33.37 -41.83 -25.38
C MET A 256 -32.75 -42.88 -26.32
N LEU A 257 -31.82 -43.70 -25.83
CA LEU A 257 -31.29 -44.90 -26.48
C LEU A 257 -31.57 -46.10 -25.58
#